data_AF-A0A0K0ELX9-F1
#
_entry.id   AF-A0A0K0ELX9-F1
#
_cell.length_a   1.000
_cell.length_b   1.000
_cell.length_c   1.000
_cell.angle_alpha   90.00
_cell.angle_beta   90.00
_cell.angle_gamma   90.00
#
_symmetry.space_group_name_H-M   'P 1'
#
loop_
_entity.id
_entity.type
_entity.pdbx_description
1 polymer ?
#
loop_
_entity_poly.entity_id
_entity_poly.type
_entity_poly.pdbx_seq_one_letter_code
_entity_poly.pdbx_strand_id
1 'polypeptide(L)'
;MATQLALFASLILPVFISWLGLYNEWVPEINRRLPMYFINTLGYIPFVVIGGLGMYAIFSIVYGVATFNDCKNAQKELMDEVLEAKNELKKRNIIS
;
A
#
# COMPACT_ATOMS: atom_id res chain seq x y z
N MET A 1 -0.81 -12.12 15.36
CA MET A 1 0.31 -11.22 14.93
C MET A 1 1.52 -12.00 14.43
N ALA A 2 1.97 -13.06 15.11
CA ALA A 2 3.09 -13.90 14.64
C ALA A 2 2.89 -14.56 13.26
N THR A 3 1.65 -14.94 12.92
CA THR A 3 1.31 -15.61 11.65
C THR A 3 1.46 -14.70 10.43
N GLN A 4 1.09 -13.42 10.54
CA GLN A 4 1.23 -12.45 9.44
C GLN A 4 2.71 -12.17 9.15
N LEU A 5 3.51 -11.97 10.20
CA LEU A 5 4.95 -11.75 10.06
C LEU A 5 5.66 -12.95 9.43
N ALA A 6 5.28 -14.18 9.82
CA ALA A 6 5.83 -15.40 9.23
C ALA A 6 5.53 -15.54 7.74
N LEU A 7 4.33 -15.15 7.29
CA LEU A 7 3.95 -15.17 5.87
C LEU A 7 4.70 -14.12 5.05
N PHE A 8 4.89 -12.91 5.58
CA PHE A 8 5.70 -11.91 4.90
C PHE A 8 7.18 -12.32 4.83
N ALA A 9 7.71 -12.86 5.93
CA ALA A 9 9.08 -13.35 5.98
C ALA A 9 9.31 -14.48 4.96
N SER A 10 8.38 -15.42 4.82
CA SER A 10 8.53 -16.54 3.88
C SER A 10 8.59 -16.11 2.41
N LEU A 11 8.01 -14.96 2.07
CA LEU A 11 8.02 -14.42 0.71
C LEU A 11 9.20 -13.46 0.47
N ILE A 12 9.51 -12.60 1.43
CA ILE A 12 10.50 -11.54 1.26
C ILE A 12 11.93 -12.08 1.40
N LEU A 13 12.15 -13.03 2.32
CA LEU A 13 13.48 -13.61 2.54
C LEU A 13 14.06 -14.31 1.31
N PRO A 14 13.35 -15.22 0.59
CA PRO A 14 13.94 -15.85 -0.58
C PRO A 14 14.23 -14.85 -1.70
N VAL A 15 13.39 -13.83 -1.89
CA VAL A 15 13.63 -12.76 -2.88
C VAL A 15 14.88 -11.96 -2.50
N PHE A 16 15.02 -11.59 -1.23
CA PHE A 16 16.19 -10.86 -0.75
C PHE A 16 17.48 -11.68 -0.85
N ILE A 17 17.43 -12.97 -0.49
CA ILE A 17 18.56 -13.91 -0.62
C ILE A 17 18.94 -14.07 -2.09
N SER A 18 17.96 -14.19 -2.99
CA SER A 18 18.22 -14.31 -4.43
C SER A 18 18.92 -13.06 -4.99
N TRP A 19 18.50 -11.87 -4.56
CA TRP A 19 19.13 -10.61 -4.95
C TRP A 19 20.56 -10.49 -4.42
N LEU A 20 20.81 -10.84 -3.15
CA LEU A 20 22.16 -10.88 -2.58
C LEU A 20 23.05 -11.91 -3.27
N GLY A 21 22.51 -13.06 -3.65
CA GLY A 21 23.23 -14.09 -4.40
C GLY A 21 23.64 -13.60 -5.79
N LEU A 22 22.77 -12.85 -6.47
CA LEU A 22 23.08 -12.19 -7.74
C LEU A 22 24.15 -11.10 -7.58
N TYR A 23 24.08 -10.29 -6.51
CA TYR A 23 25.06 -9.23 -6.23
C TYR A 23 26.46 -9.77 -5.90
N ASN A 24 26.55 -10.91 -5.19
CA ASN A 24 27.81 -11.55 -4.82
C ASN A 24 28.32 -12.56 -5.87
N GLU A 25 27.73 -12.60 -7.07
CA GLU A 25 28.10 -13.51 -8.16
C GLU A 25 28.10 -15.00 -7.76
N TRP A 26 27.21 -15.40 -6.84
CA TRP A 26 27.20 -16.75 -6.27
C TRP A 26 26.98 -17.85 -7.33
N VAL A 27 26.37 -17.47 -8.46
CA VAL A 27 26.21 -18.30 -9.66
C VAL A 27 26.84 -17.60 -10.89
N PRO A 28 28.10 -17.92 -11.23
CA PRO A 28 28.84 -17.21 -12.27
C PRO A 28 28.24 -17.38 -13.68
N GLU A 29 27.55 -18.50 -13.94
CA GLU A 29 26.92 -18.75 -15.25
C GLU A 29 25.74 -17.85 -15.57
N ILE A 30 25.01 -17.41 -14.54
CA ILE A 30 23.90 -16.47 -14.71
C ILE A 30 24.45 -15.07 -14.93
N ASN A 31 25.46 -14.68 -14.13
CA ASN A 31 26.11 -13.37 -14.22
C ASN A 31 26.74 -13.13 -15.62
N ARG A 32 27.38 -14.15 -16.18
CA ARG A 32 28.04 -14.07 -17.51
C ARG A 32 27.07 -13.84 -18.67
N ARG A 33 25.80 -14.24 -18.54
CA ARG A 33 24.77 -14.08 -19.58
C ARG A 33 24.03 -12.74 -19.49
N LEU A 34 24.18 -12.00 -18.39
CA LEU A 34 23.50 -10.73 -18.20
C LEU A 34 24.27 -9.59 -18.90
N PRO A 35 23.55 -8.62 -19.49
CA PRO A 35 24.18 -7.45 -20.10
C PRO A 35 24.85 -6.59 -19.01
N MET A 36 26.04 -6.05 -19.32
CA MET A 36 26.90 -5.34 -18.37
C MET A 36 26.23 -4.14 -17.69
N TYR A 37 25.30 -3.46 -18.38
CA TYR A 37 24.49 -2.38 -17.80
C TYR A 37 23.62 -2.86 -16.62
N PHE A 38 23.08 -4.08 -16.70
CA PHE A 38 22.20 -4.64 -15.68
C PHE A 38 22.95 -4.93 -14.38
N ILE A 39 24.15 -5.50 -14.48
CA ILE A 39 25.02 -5.77 -13.33
C ILE A 39 25.40 -4.49 -12.60
N ASN A 40 25.73 -3.43 -13.35
CA ASN A 40 26.05 -2.12 -12.76
C ASN A 40 24.84 -1.48 -12.04
N THR A 41 23.62 -1.79 -12.47
CA THR A 41 22.39 -1.22 -11.91
C THR A 41 21.81 -2.06 -10.76
N LEU A 42 22.33 -3.29 -10.55
CA LEU A 42 21.77 -4.29 -9.63
C LEU A 42 21.76 -3.83 -8.17
N GLY A 43 22.77 -3.05 -7.76
CA GLY A 43 22.85 -2.42 -6.43
C GLY A 43 21.83 -1.31 -6.20
N TYR A 44 21.31 -0.68 -7.26
CA TYR A 44 20.32 0.40 -7.17
C TYR A 44 18.88 -0.11 -7.09
N ILE A 45 18.64 -1.40 -7.35
CA ILE A 45 17.29 -2.00 -7.34
C ILE A 45 16.52 -1.70 -6.05
N PRO A 46 17.08 -1.87 -4.83
CA PRO A 46 16.33 -1.59 -3.60
C PRO A 46 15.91 -0.13 -3.49
N PHE A 47 16.77 0.80 -3.91
CA PHE A 47 16.47 2.23 -3.88
C PHE A 47 15.35 2.61 -4.85
N VAL A 48 15.36 2.03 -6.06
CA VAL A 48 14.30 2.24 -7.06
C VAL A 48 12.96 1.69 -6.55
N VAL A 49 12.96 0.50 -5.92
CA VAL A 49 11.74 -0.10 -5.34
C VAL A 49 11.17 0.77 -4.22
N ILE A 50 12.01 1.25 -3.30
CA ILE A 50 11.58 2.14 -2.21
C ILE A 50 11.04 3.46 -2.78
N GLY A 51 11.76 4.06 -3.74
CA GLY A 51 11.32 5.30 -4.40
C GLY A 51 9.98 5.13 -5.11
N GLY A 52 9.79 4.02 -5.84
CA GLY A 52 8.54 3.70 -6.53
C GLY A 52 7.37 3.49 -5.56
N LEU A 53 7.59 2.75 -4.48
CA LEU A 53 6.58 2.58 -3.42
C LEU A 53 6.25 3.89 -2.71
N GLY A 54 7.25 4.74 -2.46
CA GLY A 54 7.06 6.07 -1.89
C GLY A 54 6.21 6.97 -2.79
N MET A 55 6.52 7.00 -4.08
CA MET A 55 5.71 7.73 -5.06
C MET A 55 4.28 7.19 -5.14
N TYR A 56 4.11 5.87 -5.19
CA TYR A 56 2.80 5.24 -5.15
C TYR A 56 2.00 5.64 -3.90
N ALA A 57 2.62 5.64 -2.72
CA ALA A 57 1.98 6.08 -1.50
C ALA A 57 1.54 7.55 -1.57
N ILE A 58 2.40 8.44 -2.07
CA ILE A 58 2.07 9.87 -2.25
C ILE A 58 0.89 10.02 -3.22
N PHE A 59 0.95 9.36 -4.39
CA PHE A 59 -0.14 9.41 -5.37
C PHE A 59 -1.44 8.84 -4.82
N SER A 60 -1.38 7.74 -4.07
CA SER A 60 -2.56 7.15 -3.43
C SER A 60 -3.18 8.10 -2.42
N ILE A 61 -2.37 8.82 -1.64
CA ILE A 61 -2.86 9.81 -0.67
C ILE A 61 -3.45 11.02 -1.41
N VAL A 62 -2.75 11.57 -2.41
CA VAL A 62 -3.23 12.72 -3.19
C VAL A 62 -4.52 12.38 -3.92
N TYR A 63 -4.59 11.21 -4.56
CA TYR A 63 -5.80 10.71 -5.20
C TYR A 63 -6.93 10.52 -4.18
N GLY A 64 -6.62 9.94 -3.02
CA GLY A 64 -7.57 9.81 -1.92
C GLY A 64 -8.12 11.16 -1.48
N VAL A 65 -7.25 12.15 -1.22
CA VAL A 65 -7.64 13.51 -0.79
C VAL A 65 -8.43 14.24 -1.88
N ALA A 66 -8.04 14.12 -3.15
CA ALA A 66 -8.78 14.69 -4.27
C ALA A 66 -10.18 14.06 -4.40
N THR A 67 -10.29 12.75 -4.14
CA THR A 67 -11.55 11.99 -4.19
C THR A 67 -12.38 12.15 -2.92
N PHE A 68 -11.80 12.53 -1.78
CA PHE A 68 -12.52 12.82 -0.52
C PHE A 68 -13.57 13.94 -0.66
N ASN A 69 -13.56 14.72 -1.75
CA ASN A 69 -14.65 15.64 -2.09
C ASN A 69 -16.00 14.92 -2.37
N ASP A 70 -16.01 13.60 -2.60
CA ASP A 70 -17.23 12.77 -2.69
C ASP A 70 -17.88 12.46 -1.33
N CYS A 71 -17.33 13.00 -0.23
CA CYS A 71 -17.95 12.93 1.10
C CYS A 71 -19.31 13.64 1.19
N LYS A 72 -19.75 14.37 0.14
CA LYS A 72 -21.12 14.92 0.07
C LYS A 72 -22.19 13.83 0.11
N ASN A 73 -21.97 12.69 -0.54
CA ASN A 73 -22.95 11.60 -0.52
C ASN A 73 -22.99 10.92 0.84
N ALA A 74 -21.83 10.57 1.41
CA ALA A 74 -21.74 9.96 2.75
C ALA A 74 -22.25 10.91 3.85
N GLN A 75 -21.99 12.21 3.74
CA GLN A 75 -22.54 13.22 4.65
C GLN A 75 -24.07 13.31 4.53
N LYS A 76 -24.62 13.24 3.32
CA LYS A 76 -26.06 13.30 3.07
C LYS A 76 -26.78 12.08 3.63
N GLU A 77 -26.23 10.89 3.40
CA GLU A 77 -26.75 9.62 3.94
C GLU A 77 -26.76 9.64 5.48
N LEU A 78 -25.65 10.06 6.10
CA LEU A 78 -25.58 10.23 7.56
C LEU A 78 -26.56 11.28 8.09
N MET A 79 -26.81 12.36 7.36
CA MET A 79 -27.73 13.41 7.81
C MET A 79 -29.19 12.99 7.71
N ASP A 80 -29.54 12.18 6.71
CA ASP A 80 -30.87 11.58 6.59
C ASP A 80 -31.14 10.60 7.76
N GLU A 81 -30.16 9.76 8.14
CA GLU A 81 -30.27 8.89 9.31
C GLU A 81 -30.48 9.68 10.62
N VAL A 82 -29.79 10.81 10.79
CA VAL A 82 -29.96 11.70 11.95
C VAL A 82 -31.36 12.32 11.98
N LEU A 83 -31.88 12.72 10.82
CA LEU A 83 -33.22 13.31 10.68
C LEU A 83 -34.31 12.28 11.03
N GLU A 84 -34.13 11.04 10.57
CA GLU A 84 -35.03 9.93 10.87
C GLU A 84 -35.03 9.58 12.36
N ALA A 85 -33.85 9.49 12.98
CA ALA A 85 -33.71 9.29 14.42
C ALA A 85 -34.33 10.45 15.22
N LYS A 86 -34.15 11.71 14.79
CA LYS A 86 -34.81 12.87 15.41
C LYS A 86 -36.33 12.77 15.34
N ASN A 87 -36.88 12.38 14.19
CA ASN A 87 -38.32 12.21 14.01
C ASN A 87 -38.87 11.08 14.87
N GLU A 88 -38.15 9.97 15.02
CA GLU A 88 -38.51 8.90 15.96
C GLU A 88 -38.52 9.38 17.41
N LEU A 89 -37.48 10.09 17.84
CA LEU A 89 -37.38 10.62 19.20
C LEU A 89 -38.47 11.66 19.50
N LYS A 90 -38.84 12.47 18.50
CA LYS A 90 -39.97 13.40 18.58
C LYS A 90 -41.33 12.69 18.64
N LYS A 91 -41.53 11.63 17.85
CA LYS A 91 -42.71 10.75 17.96
C LYS A 91 -42.84 10.10 19.34
N ARG A 92 -41.70 9.72 19.94
CA ARG A 92 -41.63 9.16 21.29
C ARG A 92 -41.72 10.21 22.40
N ASN A 93 -41.85 11.50 22.06
CA ASN A 93 -41.96 12.63 22.99
C ASN A 93 -40.75 12.78 23.93
N ILE A 94 -39.58 12.29 23.51
CA ILE A 94 -38.32 12.36 24.28
C ILE A 94 -37.65 13.73 24.06
N ILE A 95 -37.85 14.32 22.88
CA ILE A 95 -37.36 15.65 22.51
C ILE A 95 -38.46 16.40 21.74
N SER A 96 -38.57 17.71 22.01
CA SER A 96 -39.55 18.63 21.42
C SER A 96 -39.25 19.01 19.97
#